data_AF-A0AAW4KYJ4-F1
#
_entry.id   AF-A0AAW4KYJ4-F1
#
_cell.length_a   1.000
_cell.length_b   1.000
_cell.length_c   1.000
_cell.angle_alpha   90.00
_cell.angle_beta   90.00
_cell.angle_gamma   90.00
#
_symmetry.space_group_name_H-M   'P 1'
#
loop_
_entity.id
_entity.type
_entity.pdbx_description
1 polymer ?
#
loop_
_entity_poly.entity_id
_entity_poly.type
_entity_poly.pdbx_seq_one_letter_code
_entity_poly.pdbx_strand_id
1 'polypeptide(L)'
;KGELTGDDVTVVLLLPTDDAPLADRAAALGQWCQGFLHGFGVNAGGLELSTDAKEVLQDLAAISQVQDALEESEDGEGDYMEVMEYLRVAPLLLFTETRKSAEPAAPKPSLH
;
A
#
# COMPACT_ATOMS: atom_id res chain seq x y z
N LYS A 1 -18.02 26.70 -10.84
CA LYS A 1 -17.76 25.39 -11.47
C LYS A 1 -16.46 24.90 -10.87
N GLY A 2 -16.51 24.04 -9.87
CA GLY A 2 -15.32 23.46 -9.26
C GLY A 2 -14.85 22.33 -10.16
N GLU A 3 -13.66 22.47 -10.74
CA GLU A 3 -12.98 21.39 -11.43
C GLU A 3 -12.51 20.40 -10.35
N LEU A 4 -13.14 19.22 -10.31
CA LEU A 4 -12.61 18.06 -9.60
C LEU A 4 -11.57 17.43 -10.52
N THR A 5 -10.39 18.05 -10.63
CA THR A 5 -9.24 17.45 -11.29
C THR A 5 -8.59 16.47 -10.32
N GLY A 6 -9.27 15.36 -10.06
CA GLY A 6 -8.69 14.20 -9.38
C GLY A 6 -8.96 13.00 -10.26
N ASP A 7 -7.92 12.42 -10.84
CA ASP A 7 -8.04 11.05 -11.34
C ASP A 7 -8.28 10.16 -10.11
N ASP A 8 -9.53 9.69 -9.93
CA ASP A 8 -9.84 8.74 -8.85
C ASP A 8 -9.10 7.42 -9.12
N VAL A 9 -7.98 7.21 -8.44
CA VAL A 9 -7.22 5.98 -8.50
C VAL A 9 -7.72 5.04 -7.41
N THR A 10 -8.15 3.85 -7.80
CA THR A 10 -8.57 2.79 -6.86
C THR A 10 -7.61 1.61 -6.95
N VAL A 11 -7.20 1.07 -5.79
CA VAL A 11 -6.47 -0.20 -5.72
C VAL A 11 -7.46 -1.35 -5.72
N VAL A 12 -7.30 -2.28 -6.67
CA VAL A 12 -8.04 -3.54 -6.70
C VAL A 12 -7.07 -4.66 -6.32
N LEU A 13 -7.33 -5.30 -5.18
CA LEU A 13 -6.55 -6.44 -4.71
C LEU A 13 -7.03 -7.70 -5.43
N LEU A 14 -6.10 -8.42 -6.08
CA LEU A 14 -6.37 -9.68 -6.75
C LEU A 14 -6.17 -10.83 -5.76
N LEU A 15 -7.16 -11.03 -4.90
CA LEU A 15 -7.16 -12.04 -3.83
C LEU A 15 -8.18 -13.16 -4.12
N PRO A 16 -8.03 -14.34 -3.49
CA PRO A 16 -9.06 -15.37 -3.53
C PRO A 16 -10.40 -14.85 -2.96
N THR A 17 -11.50 -15.44 -3.40
CA THR A 17 -12.84 -15.10 -2.91
C THR A 17 -13.07 -15.60 -1.49
N ASP A 18 -14.14 -15.14 -0.85
CA ASP A 18 -14.58 -15.52 0.49
C ASP A 18 -14.96 -17.00 0.65
N ASP A 19 -15.14 -17.73 -0.46
CA ASP A 19 -15.31 -19.20 -0.45
C ASP A 19 -14.02 -19.98 -0.14
N ALA A 20 -12.85 -19.34 -0.25
CA ALA A 20 -11.56 -19.99 0.07
C ALA A 20 -11.26 -19.98 1.58
N PRO A 21 -10.51 -20.95 2.12
CA PRO A 21 -10.07 -20.94 3.52
C PRO A 21 -9.36 -19.63 3.91
N LEU A 22 -9.53 -19.19 5.17
CA LEU A 22 -8.92 -17.95 5.65
C LEU A 22 -7.40 -18.01 5.53
N ALA A 23 -6.77 -19.15 5.85
CA ALA A 23 -5.34 -19.35 5.69
C ALA A 23 -4.84 -19.11 4.25
N ASP A 24 -5.58 -19.59 3.24
CA ASP A 24 -5.23 -19.40 1.83
C ASP A 24 -5.35 -17.92 1.41
N ARG A 25 -6.40 -17.24 1.90
CA ARG A 25 -6.58 -15.80 1.68
C ARG A 25 -5.50 -14.97 2.36
N ALA A 26 -5.16 -15.29 3.61
CA ALA A 26 -4.10 -14.62 4.37
C ALA A 26 -2.73 -14.80 3.71
N ALA A 27 -2.43 -16.00 3.21
CA ALA A 27 -1.21 -16.26 2.44
C ALA A 27 -1.16 -15.41 1.16
N ALA A 28 -2.27 -15.33 0.41
CA ALA A 28 -2.34 -14.50 -0.79
C ALA A 28 -2.19 -12.99 -0.48
N LEU A 29 -2.75 -12.53 0.64
CA LEU A 29 -2.59 -11.16 1.14
C LEU A 29 -1.12 -10.85 1.43
N GLY A 30 -0.43 -11.75 2.14
CA GLY A 30 1.00 -11.64 2.42
C GLY A 30 1.83 -11.58 1.15
N GLN A 31 1.55 -12.46 0.18
CA GLN A 31 2.22 -12.48 -1.13
C GLN A 31 1.99 -11.18 -1.92
N TRP A 32 0.79 -10.59 -1.85
CA TRP A 32 0.50 -9.31 -2.47
C TRP A 32 1.40 -8.21 -1.90
N CYS A 33 1.54 -8.14 -0.56
CA CYS A 33 2.44 -7.21 0.10
C CYS A 33 3.91 -7.43 -0.28
N GLN A 34 4.37 -8.67 -0.36
CA GLN A 34 5.74 -9.00 -0.80
C GLN A 34 6.00 -8.50 -2.23
N GLY A 35 5.07 -8.76 -3.15
CA GLY A 35 5.16 -8.30 -4.54
C GLY A 35 5.17 -6.78 -4.65
N PHE A 36 4.29 -6.11 -3.90
CA PHE A 36 4.26 -4.65 -3.85
C PHE A 36 5.56 -4.07 -3.31
N LEU A 37 6.06 -4.55 -2.17
CA LEU A 37 7.31 -4.09 -1.55
C LEU A 37 8.52 -4.31 -2.46
N HIS A 38 8.59 -5.46 -3.13
CA HIS A 38 9.64 -5.75 -4.10
C HIS A 38 9.62 -4.73 -5.25
N GLY A 39 8.45 -4.52 -5.86
CA GLY A 39 8.27 -3.56 -6.94
C GLY A 39 8.59 -2.12 -6.49
N PHE A 40 8.13 -1.73 -5.30
CA PHE A 40 8.43 -0.42 -4.73
C PHE A 40 9.93 -0.24 -4.50
N GLY A 41 10.62 -1.21 -3.90
CA GLY A 41 12.07 -1.14 -3.66
C GLY A 41 12.88 -1.00 -4.94
N VAL A 42 12.51 -1.72 -6.00
CA VAL A 42 13.17 -1.63 -7.33
C VAL A 42 13.00 -0.25 -7.96
N ASN A 43 11.83 0.38 -7.81
CA ASN A 43 11.49 1.62 -8.51
C ASN A 43 11.74 2.89 -7.68
N ALA A 44 11.68 2.80 -6.36
CA ALA A 44 11.65 3.93 -5.43
C ALA A 44 12.63 3.79 -4.25
N GLY A 45 13.44 2.73 -4.18
CA GLY A 45 14.34 2.47 -3.04
C GLY A 45 15.44 3.51 -2.78
N GLY A 46 15.68 4.44 -3.72
CA GLY A 46 16.61 5.56 -3.56
C GLY A 46 15.95 6.90 -3.25
N LEU A 47 14.62 6.94 -3.10
CA LEU A 47 13.90 8.18 -2.77
C LEU A 47 14.00 8.47 -1.27
N GLU A 48 14.14 9.74 -0.94
CA GLU A 48 13.87 10.20 0.43
C GLU A 48 12.35 10.23 0.65
N LEU A 49 11.92 9.43 1.63
CA LEU A 49 10.51 9.28 1.99
C LEU A 49 10.21 9.96 3.33
N SER A 50 9.00 10.49 3.47
CA SER A 50 8.42 10.93 4.74
C SER A 50 8.39 9.79 5.78
N THR A 51 8.24 10.17 7.06
CA THR A 51 8.08 9.21 8.15
C THR A 51 6.85 8.34 7.93
N ASP A 52 5.71 8.94 7.60
CA ASP A 52 4.44 8.25 7.35
C ASP A 52 4.59 7.21 6.21
N ALA A 53 5.30 7.55 5.12
CA ALA A 53 5.56 6.60 4.04
C ALA A 53 6.46 5.43 4.49
N LYS A 54 7.43 5.69 5.38
CA LYS A 54 8.27 4.64 5.96
C LYS A 54 7.48 3.73 6.90
N GLU A 55 6.55 4.28 7.67
CA GLU A 55 5.64 3.51 8.53
C GLU A 55 4.74 2.60 7.69
N VAL A 56 4.13 3.12 6.62
CA VAL A 56 3.35 2.30 5.69
C VAL A 56 4.19 1.15 5.11
N LEU A 57 5.44 1.40 4.71
CA LEU A 57 6.32 0.31 4.23
C LEU A 57 6.61 -0.73 5.31
N GLN A 58 6.72 -0.33 6.58
CA GLN A 58 6.91 -1.24 7.71
C GLN A 58 5.64 -2.06 7.97
N ASP A 59 4.46 -1.44 7.93
CA ASP A 59 3.18 -2.13 8.07
C ASP A 59 2.99 -3.17 6.97
N LEU A 60 3.25 -2.81 5.71
CA LEU A 60 3.21 -3.74 4.58
C LEU A 60 4.19 -4.90 4.78
N ALA A 61 5.38 -4.63 5.33
CA ALA A 61 6.37 -5.67 5.62
C ALA A 61 5.89 -6.60 6.75
N ALA A 62 5.22 -6.09 7.78
CA ALA A 62 4.62 -6.90 8.82
C ALA A 62 3.48 -7.77 8.28
N ILE A 63 2.57 -7.19 7.49
CA ILE A 63 1.46 -7.89 6.84
C ILE A 63 1.98 -8.98 5.88
N SER A 64 3.14 -8.76 5.25
CA SER A 64 3.76 -9.76 4.36
C SER A 64 4.06 -11.12 5.04
N GLN A 65 3.99 -11.17 6.37
CA GLN A 65 4.25 -12.34 7.21
C GLN A 65 2.98 -12.88 7.90
N VAL A 66 1.78 -12.40 7.52
CA VAL A 66 0.51 -12.68 8.22
C VAL A 66 -0.04 -14.10 8.06
N GLN A 67 0.49 -14.89 7.12
CA GLN A 67 -0.04 -16.20 6.72
C GLN A 67 -0.32 -17.18 7.88
N ASP A 68 0.48 -17.13 8.94
CA ASP A 68 0.36 -18.01 10.11
C ASP A 68 -0.17 -17.28 11.36
N ALA A 69 -0.55 -16.01 11.22
CA ALA A 69 -0.96 -15.14 12.33
C ALA A 69 -2.48 -15.12 12.57
N LEU A 70 -3.28 -15.45 11.55
CA LEU A 70 -4.74 -15.43 11.65
C LEU A 70 -5.27 -16.80 12.04
N GLU A 71 -6.10 -16.83 13.07
CA GLU A 71 -6.80 -18.03 13.51
C GLU A 71 -8.05 -18.25 12.65
N GLU A 72 -8.37 -19.51 12.31
CA GLU A 72 -9.62 -19.88 11.62
C GLU A 72 -10.82 -19.72 12.57
N SER A 73 -11.25 -18.48 12.77
CA SER A 73 -12.29 -18.05 13.70
C SER A 73 -13.01 -16.78 13.18
N GLU A 74 -14.14 -16.41 13.80
CA GLU A 74 -14.84 -15.15 13.45
C GLU A 74 -13.96 -13.91 13.70
N ASP A 75 -13.12 -13.95 14.74
CA ASP A 75 -12.19 -12.86 15.04
C ASP A 75 -11.10 -12.75 13.96
N GLY A 76 -10.53 -13.88 13.51
CA GLY A 76 -9.53 -13.89 12.44
C GLY A 76 -10.09 -13.44 11.08
N GLU A 77 -11.36 -13.70 10.82
CA GLU A 77 -12.07 -13.16 9.65
C GLU A 77 -12.21 -11.64 9.73
N GLY A 78 -12.51 -11.10 10.91
CA GLY A 78 -12.53 -9.66 11.17
C GLY A 78 -11.16 -9.02 10.93
N ASP A 79 -10.12 -9.58 11.53
CA ASP A 79 -8.74 -9.10 11.39
C ASP A 79 -8.29 -9.09 9.91
N TYR A 80 -8.62 -10.15 9.15
CA TYR A 80 -8.33 -10.21 7.73
C TYR A 80 -9.00 -9.07 6.95
N MET A 81 -10.28 -8.79 7.23
CA MET A 81 -11.02 -7.72 6.58
C MET A 81 -10.44 -6.35 6.89
N GLU A 82 -10.04 -6.09 8.13
CA GLU A 82 -9.39 -4.83 8.53
C GLU A 82 -8.08 -4.61 7.75
N VAL A 83 -7.23 -5.64 7.66
CA VAL A 83 -5.98 -5.54 6.90
C VAL A 83 -6.24 -5.36 5.40
N MET A 84 -7.23 -6.06 4.85
CA MET A 84 -7.63 -5.89 3.46
C MET A 84 -8.10 -4.45 3.17
N GLU A 85 -8.86 -3.84 4.07
CA GLU A 85 -9.31 -2.45 3.94
C GLU A 85 -8.13 -1.47 4.03
N TYR A 86 -7.21 -1.69 4.97
CA TYR A 86 -5.96 -0.93 5.05
C TYR A 86 -5.19 -0.95 3.72
N LEU A 87 -5.05 -2.13 3.10
CA LEU A 87 -4.36 -2.29 1.82
C LEU A 87 -5.05 -1.64 0.63
N ARG A 88 -6.33 -1.27 0.72
CA ARG A 88 -6.98 -0.47 -0.34
C ARG A 88 -6.51 0.98 -0.36
N VAL A 89 -5.98 1.48 0.76
CA VAL A 89 -5.62 2.90 0.92
C VAL A 89 -4.11 3.09 1.02
N ALA A 90 -3.42 2.27 1.81
CA ALA A 90 -1.99 2.44 2.12
C ALA A 90 -1.08 2.54 0.88
N PRO A 91 -1.28 1.74 -0.20
CA PRO A 91 -0.48 1.87 -1.42
C PRO A 91 -0.70 3.20 -2.16
N LEU A 92 -1.89 3.81 -2.04
CA LEU A 92 -2.17 5.11 -2.64
C LEU A 92 -1.38 6.23 -1.96
N LEU A 93 -1.15 6.12 -0.65
CA LEU A 93 -0.29 7.06 0.09
C LEU A 93 1.14 7.02 -0.46
N LEU A 94 1.69 5.83 -0.65
CA LEU A 94 3.03 5.64 -1.23
C LEU A 94 3.10 6.12 -2.69
N PHE A 95 2.07 5.85 -3.49
CA PHE A 95 1.98 6.39 -4.85
C PHE A 95 2.03 7.93 -4.85
N THR A 96 1.29 8.56 -3.95
CA THR A 96 1.27 10.03 -3.82
C THR A 96 2.62 10.58 -3.36
N GLU A 97 3.28 9.92 -2.41
CA GLU A 97 4.62 10.26 -1.92
C GLU A 97 5.65 10.26 -3.05
N THR A 98 5.66 9.21 -3.89
CA THR A 98 6.61 9.12 -5.00
C THR A 98 6.41 10.20 -6.07
N ARG A 99 5.19 10.72 -6.24
CA ARG A 99 4.89 11.82 -7.17
C ARG A 99 5.39 13.17 -6.66
N LYS A 100 5.33 13.40 -5.35
CA LYS A 100 5.86 14.62 -4.74
C LYS A 100 7.38 14.76 -4.95
N SER A 101 8.10 13.64 -4.91
CA SER A 101 9.54 13.61 -5.19
C SER A 101 9.88 13.79 -6.69
N ALA A 102 8.91 13.67 -7.59
CA ALA A 102 9.12 13.77 -9.04
C ALA A 102 8.90 15.19 -9.61
N GLU A 103 8.34 16.15 -8.84
CA GLU A 103 8.18 17.53 -9.31
C GLU A 103 9.54 18.26 -9.31
N PRO A 104 10.00 18.79 -10.48
CA PRO A 104 11.23 19.56 -10.52
C PRO A 104 11.08 20.85 -9.72
N ALA A 105 12.02 21.10 -8.80
CA ALA A 105 12.07 22.33 -8.01
C ALA A 105 12.01 23.55 -8.94
N ALA A 106 10.97 24.38 -8.78
CA ALA A 106 10.77 25.59 -9.57
C ALA A 106 12.04 26.47 -9.53
N PRO A 107 12.48 27.04 -10.66
CA PRO A 107 13.68 27.88 -10.69
C PRO A 107 13.45 29.09 -9.78
N LYS A 108 14.36 29.30 -8.82
CA LYS A 108 14.32 30.47 -7.93
C LYS A 108 14.28 31.73 -8.80
N PRO A 109 13.36 32.68 -8.56
CA PRO A 109 13.30 33.91 -9.34
C PRO A 109 14.64 34.63 -9.16
N SER A 110 15.42 34.72 -10.25
CA SER A 110 16.64 35.49 -10.28
C SER A 110 16.23 36.96 -10.36
N LEU A 111 16.41 37.69 -9.25
CA LEU A 111 16.20 39.14 -9.22
C LEU A 111 17.34 39.79 -10.02
N HIS A 112 17.00 40.45 -11.13
CA HIS A 112 17.86 41.40 -11.84
C HIS A 112 17.27 42.80 -11.69
#